data_AF-A0A918RX28-F1
#
_entry.id   AF-A0A918RX28-F1
#
_cell.length_a   1.000
_cell.length_b   1.000
_cell.length_c   1.000
_cell.angle_alpha   90.00
_cell.angle_beta   90.00
_cell.angle_gamma   90.00
#
_symmetry.space_group_name_H-M   'P 1'
#
loop_
_entity.id
_entity.type
_entity.pdbx_description
1 polymer ?
#
loop_
_entity_poly.entity_id
_entity_poly.type
_entity_poly.pdbx_seq_one_letter_code
_entity_poly.pdbx_strand_id
1 'polypeptide(L)'
;MLTIHADSRDHAVAVEGEWIADAGPLRELVAAHPHARVRTWPGILTPGFVNLHGDELLEQTYHPDPREADELGTEPLTGDALTALALDDARWGASARRGVQRMLAHGTVAVACERLRNRAVQDAVRRSGLEIVGRLGHPGGVPSLDPLASGLPPEVPPARERGCAARFAVFDVRDEAELAERGAGTCVATVVAGRLVHRRR
;
A
#
# COMPACT_ATOMS: atom_id res chain seq x y z
N MET A 1 16.87 -9.52 -12.09
CA MET A 1 16.82 -8.60 -13.26
C MET A 1 16.51 -7.22 -12.73
N LEU A 2 17.41 -6.27 -12.97
CA LEU A 2 17.25 -4.88 -12.52
C LEU A 2 16.17 -4.18 -13.35
N THR A 3 15.25 -3.48 -12.68
CA THR A 3 14.18 -2.69 -13.31
C THR A 3 14.23 -1.25 -12.80
N ILE A 4 14.29 -0.27 -13.71
CA ILE A 4 14.16 1.14 -13.40
C ILE A 4 12.69 1.52 -13.47
N HIS A 5 12.15 2.05 -12.37
CA HIS A 5 10.82 2.66 -12.30
C HIS A 5 11.00 4.17 -12.36
N ALA A 6 10.43 4.81 -13.37
CA ALA A 6 10.56 6.24 -13.61
C ALA A 6 9.20 6.92 -13.62
N ASP A 7 9.13 8.09 -13.01
CA ASP A 7 7.94 8.91 -12.91
C ASP A 7 7.95 10.02 -13.98
N SER A 8 6.93 10.88 -14.00
CA SER A 8 6.79 11.96 -14.97
C SER A 8 7.62 13.21 -14.65
N ARG A 9 8.35 13.23 -13.54
CA ARG A 9 9.16 14.37 -13.07
C ARG A 9 10.66 14.11 -13.14
N ASP A 10 11.06 13.13 -13.96
CA ASP A 10 12.45 12.67 -14.12
C ASP A 10 13.02 12.03 -12.85
N HIS A 11 12.21 11.68 -11.85
CA HIS A 11 12.66 10.88 -10.72
C HIS A 11 12.50 9.39 -11.01
N ALA A 12 13.51 8.61 -10.64
CA ALA A 12 13.50 7.18 -10.88
C ALA A 12 14.23 6.40 -9.78
N VAL A 13 13.84 5.14 -9.63
CA VAL A 13 14.46 4.16 -8.73
C VAL A 13 14.81 2.89 -9.50
N ALA A 14 16.04 2.40 -9.35
CA ALA A 14 16.50 1.12 -9.85
C ALA A 14 16.27 0.04 -8.79
N VAL A 15 15.51 -0.99 -9.13
CA VAL A 15 15.14 -2.09 -8.24
C VAL A 15 15.86 -3.37 -8.66
N GLU A 16 16.55 -4.00 -7.72
CA GLU A 16 17.14 -5.33 -7.88
C GLU A 16 16.76 -6.25 -6.71
N GLY A 17 16.03 -7.32 -7.02
CA GLY A 17 15.49 -8.18 -5.98
C GLY A 17 14.56 -7.38 -5.07
N GLU A 18 14.82 -7.41 -3.76
CA GLU A 18 14.03 -6.68 -2.75
C GLU A 18 14.60 -5.29 -2.41
N TRP A 19 15.63 -4.84 -3.12
CA TRP A 19 16.43 -3.67 -2.76
C TRP A 19 16.41 -2.59 -3.84
N ILE A 20 16.53 -1.34 -3.41
CA ILE A 20 16.84 -0.20 -4.27
C ILE A 20 18.34 -0.26 -4.56
N ALA A 21 18.68 -0.60 -5.81
CA ALA A 21 20.05 -0.61 -6.29
C ALA A 21 20.59 0.82 -6.42
N ASP A 22 19.76 1.77 -6.86
CA ASP A 22 20.11 3.17 -7.01
C ASP A 22 18.85 4.05 -7.16
N ALA A 23 18.97 5.36 -6.92
CA ALA A 23 17.86 6.32 -7.04
C ALA A 23 18.35 7.68 -7.49
N GLY A 24 17.60 8.35 -8.38
CA GLY A 24 18.00 9.63 -8.94
C GLY A 24 17.33 9.92 -10.29
N PRO A 25 17.90 10.82 -11.10
CA PRO A 25 17.38 11.14 -12.42
C PRO A 25 17.36 9.93 -13.36
N LEU A 26 16.32 9.78 -14.19
CA LEU A 26 16.18 8.64 -15.10
C LEU A 26 17.40 8.48 -16.02
N ARG A 27 17.88 9.60 -16.57
CA ARG A 27 19.04 9.60 -17.50
C ARG A 27 20.31 9.02 -16.85
N GLU A 28 20.51 9.27 -15.56
CA GLU A 28 21.71 8.83 -14.82
C GLU A 28 21.62 7.34 -14.54
N LEU A 29 20.43 6.87 -14.14
CA LEU A 29 20.17 5.45 -13.91
C LEU A 29 20.26 4.61 -15.19
N VAL A 30 19.77 5.11 -16.33
CA VAL A 30 19.89 4.42 -17.63
C VAL A 30 21.36 4.35 -18.06
N ALA A 31 22.14 5.41 -17.83
CA ALA A 31 23.57 5.40 -18.15
C ALA A 31 24.35 4.41 -17.26
N ALA A 32 24.03 4.35 -15.96
CA ALA A 32 24.65 3.42 -15.01
C ALA A 32 24.21 1.96 -15.22
N HIS A 33 22.99 1.75 -15.71
CA HIS A 33 22.39 0.42 -15.89
C HIS A 33 21.79 0.26 -17.31
N PRO A 34 22.61 0.21 -18.37
CA PRO A 34 22.14 0.25 -19.77
C PRO A 34 21.30 -0.97 -20.19
N HIS A 35 21.38 -2.07 -19.45
CA HIS A 35 20.60 -3.29 -19.71
C HIS A 35 19.37 -3.44 -18.79
N ALA A 36 19.12 -2.44 -17.94
CA ALA A 36 17.95 -2.43 -17.08
C ALA A 36 16.67 -2.39 -17.90
N ARG A 37 15.64 -3.12 -17.44
CA ARG A 37 14.29 -2.86 -17.95
C ARG A 37 13.83 -1.50 -17.45
N VAL A 38 13.44 -0.61 -18.34
CA VAL A 38 12.82 0.67 -17.96
C VAL A 38 11.30 0.53 -17.96
N ARG A 39 10.68 1.05 -16.91
CA ARG A 39 9.24 1.19 -16.78
C ARG A 39 8.90 2.62 -16.41
N THR A 40 8.21 3.30 -17.31
CA THR A 40 7.67 4.64 -17.08
C THR A 40 6.25 4.55 -16.53
N TRP A 41 5.93 5.47 -15.65
CA TRP A 41 4.61 5.59 -15.02
C TRP A 41 4.04 7.00 -15.22
N PRO A 42 2.71 7.15 -15.22
CA PRO A 42 2.11 8.47 -15.13
C PRO A 42 2.26 9.02 -13.70
N GLY A 43 2.48 10.32 -13.60
CA GLY A 43 2.54 11.06 -12.33
C GLY A 43 3.81 10.81 -11.53
N ILE A 44 3.71 10.86 -10.19
CA ILE A 44 4.86 10.94 -9.27
C ILE A 44 5.13 9.63 -8.54
N LEU A 45 6.41 9.32 -8.32
CA LEU A 45 6.85 8.21 -7.47
C LEU A 45 7.11 8.71 -6.05
N THR A 46 6.52 8.05 -5.06
CA THR A 46 6.69 8.37 -3.63
C THR A 46 7.12 7.13 -2.85
N PRO A 47 7.63 7.27 -1.60
CA PRO A 47 7.90 6.13 -0.72
C PRO A 47 6.67 5.27 -0.36
N GLY A 48 5.46 5.70 -0.73
CA GLY A 48 4.20 5.11 -0.30
C GLY A 48 3.77 5.59 1.08
N PHE A 49 2.76 4.93 1.65
CA PHE A 49 2.22 5.29 2.96
C PHE A 49 2.35 4.17 3.98
N VAL A 50 2.49 4.56 5.26
CA VAL A 50 2.18 3.70 6.40
C VAL A 50 0.71 3.96 6.76
N ASN A 51 -0.14 2.94 6.63
CA ASN A 51 -1.52 3.08 7.10
C ASN A 51 -1.55 2.89 8.62
N LEU A 52 -1.93 3.94 9.35
CA LEU A 52 -1.90 3.97 10.81
C LEU A 52 -2.96 3.08 11.46
N HIS A 53 -4.04 2.78 10.74
CA HIS A 53 -5.23 2.09 11.25
C HIS A 53 -5.23 0.60 10.90
N GLY A 54 -4.06 -0.05 10.99
CA GLY A 54 -3.88 -1.44 10.57
C GLY A 54 -4.77 -2.43 11.34
N ASP A 55 -4.82 -2.36 12.67
CA ASP A 55 -5.68 -3.27 13.45
C ASP A 55 -7.17 -3.03 13.14
N GLU A 56 -7.59 -1.76 13.00
CA GLU A 56 -8.98 -1.39 12.73
C GLU A 56 -9.44 -1.91 11.36
N LEU A 57 -8.61 -1.70 10.33
CA LEU A 57 -8.94 -2.07 8.95
C LEU A 57 -8.79 -3.57 8.69
N LEU A 58 -8.05 -4.32 9.50
CA LEU A 58 -7.77 -5.74 9.26
C LEU A 58 -8.45 -6.70 10.24
N GLU A 59 -8.70 -6.29 11.48
CA GLU A 59 -9.33 -7.14 12.51
C GLU A 59 -10.65 -6.60 13.04
N GLN A 60 -10.97 -5.32 12.80
CA GLN A 60 -12.22 -4.69 13.26
C GLN A 60 -13.13 -4.29 12.09
N THR A 61 -12.78 -4.74 10.88
CA THR A 61 -13.51 -4.45 9.65
C THR A 61 -13.60 -5.72 8.80
N TYR A 62 -14.81 -6.04 8.32
CA TYR A 62 -14.99 -7.06 7.30
C TYR A 62 -14.97 -6.41 5.91
N HIS A 63 -14.19 -6.96 4.99
CA HIS A 63 -14.15 -6.55 3.58
C HIS A 63 -14.85 -7.60 2.73
N PRO A 64 -16.12 -7.40 2.32
CA PRO A 64 -16.89 -8.42 1.63
C PRO A 64 -16.22 -8.96 0.35
N ASP A 65 -16.35 -10.27 0.11
CA ASP A 65 -15.96 -10.87 -1.17
C ASP A 65 -16.89 -10.32 -2.27
N PRO A 66 -16.43 -10.10 -3.52
CA PRO A 66 -17.32 -9.65 -4.60
C PRO A 66 -18.52 -10.58 -4.83
N ARG A 67 -18.42 -11.85 -4.46
CA ARG A 67 -19.53 -12.82 -4.53
C ARG A 67 -20.61 -12.61 -3.48
N GLU A 68 -20.27 -11.93 -2.38
CA GLU A 68 -21.21 -11.58 -1.30
C GLU A 68 -21.85 -10.21 -1.54
N ALA A 69 -21.53 -9.51 -2.65
CA ALA A 69 -21.92 -8.12 -2.86
C ALA A 69 -23.44 -7.91 -2.91
N ASP A 70 -24.21 -8.89 -3.40
CA ASP A 70 -25.67 -8.81 -3.45
C ASP A 70 -26.31 -8.86 -2.04
N GLU A 71 -25.63 -9.47 -1.06
CA GLU A 71 -26.11 -9.62 0.32
C GLU A 71 -25.53 -8.56 1.26
N LEU A 72 -24.21 -8.34 1.18
CA LEU A 72 -23.45 -7.53 2.13
C LEU A 72 -23.04 -6.16 1.56
N GLY A 73 -23.27 -5.93 0.27
CA GLY A 73 -22.71 -4.78 -0.43
C GLY A 73 -21.21 -4.90 -0.66
N THR A 74 -20.63 -3.83 -1.20
CA THR A 74 -19.18 -3.75 -1.48
C THR A 74 -18.41 -2.99 -0.43
N GLU A 75 -19.08 -2.22 0.42
CA GLU A 75 -18.42 -1.38 1.41
C GLU A 75 -17.90 -2.19 2.60
N PRO A 76 -16.81 -1.74 3.26
CA PRO A 76 -16.35 -2.38 4.48
C PRO A 76 -17.41 -2.32 5.59
N LEU A 77 -17.59 -3.42 6.32
CA LEU A 77 -18.54 -3.54 7.42
C LEU A 77 -17.82 -3.46 8.77
N THR A 78 -18.34 -2.64 9.68
CA THR A 78 -17.79 -2.41 11.03
C THR A 78 -18.92 -2.46 12.08
N GLY A 79 -18.56 -2.40 13.37
CA GLY A 79 -19.53 -2.27 14.47
C GLY A 79 -20.60 -3.36 14.49
N ASP A 80 -21.87 -2.96 14.57
CA ASP A 80 -23.02 -3.89 14.63
C ASP A 80 -23.14 -4.76 13.38
N ALA A 81 -22.84 -4.19 12.20
CA ALA A 81 -22.89 -4.94 10.94
C ALA A 81 -21.82 -6.06 10.90
N LEU A 82 -20.63 -5.79 11.45
CA LEU A 82 -19.60 -6.82 11.65
C LEU A 82 -20.02 -7.85 12.70
N THR A 83 -20.56 -7.38 13.84
CA THR A 83 -20.95 -8.23 14.97
C THR A 83 -22.07 -9.22 14.59
N ALA A 84 -22.94 -8.85 13.65
CA ALA A 84 -23.98 -9.72 13.12
C ALA A 84 -23.43 -10.89 12.27
N LEU A 85 -22.16 -10.84 11.84
CA LEU A 85 -21.57 -11.87 11.00
C LEU A 85 -20.95 -12.99 11.84
N ALA A 86 -21.37 -14.23 11.57
CA ALA A 86 -20.60 -15.40 11.99
C ALA A 86 -19.40 -15.58 11.05
N LEU A 87 -18.22 -15.15 11.50
CA LEU A 87 -16.97 -15.24 10.75
C LEU A 87 -16.11 -16.41 11.24
N ASP A 88 -15.83 -17.35 10.34
CA ASP A 88 -14.81 -18.37 10.54
C ASP A 88 -13.42 -17.86 10.09
N ASP A 89 -12.38 -18.66 10.33
CA ASP A 89 -11.01 -18.32 9.93
C ASP A 89 -10.86 -18.11 8.42
N ALA A 90 -11.66 -18.81 7.61
CA ALA A 90 -11.62 -18.70 6.16
C ALA A 90 -12.14 -17.32 5.70
N ARG A 91 -13.28 -16.86 6.24
CA ARG A 91 -13.85 -15.54 5.98
C ARG A 91 -12.95 -14.43 6.52
N TRP A 92 -12.38 -14.58 7.72
CA TRP A 92 -11.39 -13.64 8.24
C TRP A 92 -10.17 -13.52 7.33
N GLY A 93 -9.62 -14.64 6.87
CA GLY A 93 -8.50 -14.63 5.95
C GLY A 93 -8.86 -14.00 4.58
N ALA A 94 -10.06 -14.26 4.06
CA ALA A 94 -10.53 -13.67 2.81
C ALA A 94 -10.72 -12.16 2.92
N SER A 95 -11.38 -11.71 3.99
CA SER A 95 -11.55 -10.29 4.35
C SER A 95 -10.19 -9.60 4.44
N ALA A 96 -9.25 -10.14 5.21
CA ALA A 96 -7.92 -9.55 5.37
C ALA A 96 -7.15 -9.42 4.06
N ARG A 97 -7.16 -10.46 3.21
CA ARG A 97 -6.55 -10.39 1.87
C ARG A 97 -7.20 -9.29 1.03
N ARG A 98 -8.52 -9.13 1.10
CA ARG A 98 -9.22 -8.06 0.39
C ARG A 98 -8.87 -6.68 0.93
N GLY A 99 -8.86 -6.50 2.25
CA GLY A 99 -8.44 -5.26 2.91
C GLY A 99 -7.02 -4.86 2.54
N VAL A 100 -6.08 -5.81 2.57
CA VAL A 100 -4.70 -5.62 2.08
C VAL A 100 -4.67 -5.19 0.62
N GLN A 101 -5.40 -5.87 -0.26
CA GLN A 101 -5.44 -5.49 -1.68
C GLN A 101 -5.98 -4.07 -1.89
N ARG A 102 -6.99 -3.66 -1.11
CA ARG A 102 -7.51 -2.29 -1.12
C ARG A 102 -6.47 -1.29 -0.61
N MET A 103 -5.78 -1.57 0.49
CA MET A 103 -4.70 -0.70 1.00
C MET A 103 -3.55 -0.56 -0.01
N LEU A 104 -3.15 -1.65 -0.66
CA LEU A 104 -2.16 -1.62 -1.75
C LEU A 104 -2.62 -0.74 -2.91
N ALA A 105 -3.92 -0.71 -3.21
CA ALA A 105 -4.50 0.18 -4.23
C ALA A 105 -4.52 1.67 -3.83
N HIS A 106 -4.16 1.99 -2.58
CA HIS A 106 -3.97 3.35 -2.08
C HIS A 106 -2.50 3.65 -1.77
N GLY A 107 -1.56 2.88 -2.34
CA GLY A 107 -0.13 3.11 -2.14
C GLY A 107 0.40 2.79 -0.73
N THR A 108 -0.36 2.01 0.05
CA THR A 108 0.11 1.54 1.36
C THR A 108 1.25 0.53 1.18
N VAL A 109 2.38 0.77 1.83
CA VAL A 109 3.56 -0.12 1.80
C VAL A 109 3.86 -0.74 3.17
N ALA A 110 3.29 -0.15 4.23
CA ALA A 110 3.37 -0.64 5.59
C ALA A 110 2.06 -0.38 6.34
N VAL A 111 1.79 -1.17 7.37
CA VAL A 111 0.62 -1.01 8.25
C VAL A 111 1.10 -0.92 9.69
N ALA A 112 0.59 0.08 10.41
CA ALA A 112 0.86 0.22 11.82
C ALA A 112 -0.11 -0.67 12.60
N CYS A 113 0.43 -1.57 13.42
CA CYS A 113 -0.37 -2.46 14.25
C CYS A 113 0.19 -2.49 15.68
N GLU A 114 -0.68 -2.62 16.67
CA GLU A 114 -0.26 -2.94 18.03
C GLU A 114 0.10 -4.42 18.08
N ARG A 115 -0.91 -5.27 17.78
CA ARG A 115 -0.75 -6.72 17.67
C ARG A 115 -1.97 -7.32 17.00
N LEU A 116 -1.79 -7.81 15.78
CA LEU A 116 -2.78 -8.66 15.11
C LEU A 116 -2.96 -9.96 15.92
N ARG A 117 -4.20 -10.29 16.30
CA ARG A 117 -4.54 -11.46 17.12
C ARG A 117 -4.98 -12.64 16.27
N ASN A 118 -5.61 -12.38 15.12
CA ASN A 118 -6.17 -13.39 14.24
C ASN A 118 -5.08 -13.98 13.33
N ARG A 119 -4.87 -15.29 13.41
CA ARG A 119 -3.83 -15.98 12.63
C ARG A 119 -4.05 -15.89 11.12
N ALA A 120 -5.31 -15.97 10.67
CA ALA A 120 -5.64 -15.84 9.25
C ALA A 120 -5.33 -14.43 8.72
N VAL A 121 -5.50 -13.40 9.55
CA VAL A 121 -5.14 -12.01 9.25
C VAL A 121 -3.62 -11.85 9.20
N GLN A 122 -2.90 -12.35 10.22
CA GLN A 122 -1.43 -12.34 10.24
C GLN A 122 -0.84 -13.00 8.97
N ASP A 123 -1.37 -14.15 8.57
CA ASP A 123 -0.92 -14.85 7.36
C ASP A 123 -1.22 -14.05 6.08
N ALA A 124 -2.37 -13.38 6.01
CA ALA A 124 -2.72 -12.54 4.88
C ALA A 124 -1.75 -11.35 4.73
N VAL A 125 -1.42 -10.66 5.82
CA VAL A 125 -0.46 -9.54 5.83
C VAL A 125 0.94 -10.03 5.50
N ARG A 126 1.41 -11.11 6.14
CA ARG A 126 2.74 -11.68 5.87
C ARG A 126 2.93 -12.07 4.40
N ARG A 127 1.92 -12.69 3.79
CA ARG A 127 2.00 -13.15 2.38
C ARG A 127 1.92 -12.01 1.38
N SER A 128 1.34 -10.87 1.75
CA SER A 128 1.32 -9.69 0.88
C SER A 128 2.69 -9.03 0.78
N GLY A 129 3.48 -9.13 1.85
CA GLY A 129 4.79 -8.50 1.99
C GLY A 129 4.74 -7.09 2.59
N LEU A 130 3.54 -6.58 2.95
CA LEU A 130 3.40 -5.34 3.71
C LEU A 130 4.25 -5.42 4.97
N GLU A 131 4.96 -4.33 5.25
CA GLU A 131 5.70 -4.19 6.50
C GLU A 131 4.73 -3.93 7.65
N ILE A 132 4.92 -4.60 8.78
CA ILE A 132 4.18 -4.30 10.01
C ILE A 132 5.06 -3.41 10.87
N VAL A 133 4.60 -2.20 11.13
CA VAL A 133 5.25 -1.25 12.02
C VAL A 133 4.52 -1.29 13.36
N GLY A 134 5.28 -1.37 14.46
CA GLY A 134 4.68 -1.29 15.79
C GLY A 134 4.10 0.10 16.04
N ARG A 135 2.90 0.17 16.62
CA ARG A 135 2.31 1.43 17.08
C ARG A 135 2.06 1.42 18.58
N LEU A 136 2.01 2.61 19.17
CA LEU A 136 1.65 2.81 20.57
C LEU A 136 0.21 3.31 20.65
N GLY A 137 -0.68 2.46 21.16
CA GLY A 137 -2.09 2.79 21.36
C GLY A 137 -2.89 2.94 20.07
N HIS A 138 -4.13 3.45 20.25
CA HIS A 138 -5.04 3.71 19.14
C HIS A 138 -4.69 5.05 18.47
N PRO A 139 -4.45 5.09 17.15
CA PRO A 139 -4.25 6.33 16.44
C PRO A 139 -5.52 7.20 16.52
N GLY A 140 -5.37 8.52 16.46
CA GLY A 140 -6.51 9.41 16.26
C GLY A 140 -7.11 9.28 14.85
N GLY A 141 -7.97 10.23 14.49
CA GLY A 141 -8.58 10.28 13.15
C GLY A 141 -9.60 9.16 12.90
N VAL A 142 -9.93 8.97 11.62
CA VAL A 142 -10.89 7.98 11.15
C VAL A 142 -10.16 6.86 10.41
N PRO A 143 -10.36 5.58 10.78
CA PRO A 143 -9.84 4.46 10.02
C PRO A 143 -10.25 4.54 8.54
N SER A 144 -9.27 4.61 7.66
CA SER A 144 -9.49 4.79 6.23
C SER A 144 -8.49 3.98 5.40
N LEU A 145 -8.99 3.37 4.32
CA LEU A 145 -8.14 2.72 3.30
C LEU A 145 -7.25 3.75 2.58
N ASP A 146 -7.73 4.99 2.47
CA ASP A 146 -6.96 6.14 2.01
C ASP A 146 -6.29 6.85 3.21
N PRO A 147 -4.96 6.78 3.36
CA PRO A 147 -4.27 7.45 4.46
C PRO A 147 -4.48 8.97 4.50
N LEU A 148 -4.72 9.61 3.35
CA LEU A 148 -4.97 11.05 3.23
C LEU A 148 -6.37 11.44 3.70
N ALA A 149 -7.32 10.49 3.74
CA ALA A 149 -8.68 10.72 4.22
C ALA A 149 -8.85 10.42 5.73
N SER A 150 -7.78 10.05 6.43
CA SER A 150 -7.84 9.67 7.85
C SER A 150 -8.06 10.84 8.81
N GLY A 151 -7.96 12.09 8.34
CA GLY A 151 -7.99 13.27 9.20
C GLY A 151 -6.72 13.47 10.04
N LEU A 152 -5.69 12.65 9.82
CA LEU A 152 -4.34 12.82 10.35
C LEU A 152 -3.38 13.19 9.22
N PRO A 153 -2.26 13.85 9.52
CA PRO A 153 -1.13 13.92 8.59
C PRO A 153 -0.73 12.50 8.17
N PRO A 154 -0.54 12.22 6.86
CA PRO A 154 -0.17 10.89 6.39
C PRO A 154 1.24 10.53 6.88
N GLU A 155 1.40 9.32 7.39
CA GLU A 155 2.72 8.79 7.73
C GLU A 155 3.39 8.25 6.46
N VAL A 156 4.55 8.80 6.13
CA VAL A 156 5.30 8.50 4.89
C VAL A 156 6.68 7.98 5.28
N PRO A 157 7.11 6.80 4.79
CA PRO A 157 8.46 6.33 5.00
C PRO A 157 9.50 7.32 4.42
N PRO A 158 10.77 7.28 4.86
CA PRO A 158 11.83 8.10 4.27
C PRO A 158 11.94 7.95 2.74
N ALA A 159 12.55 8.93 2.08
CA ALA A 159 12.83 8.86 0.65
C ALA A 159 13.56 7.54 0.27
N ARG A 160 13.31 7.04 -0.95
CA ARG A 160 13.92 5.79 -1.42
C ARG A 160 15.29 6.07 -1.99
N GLU A 161 16.31 5.59 -1.28
CA GLU A 161 17.72 5.72 -1.65
C GLU A 161 18.36 4.35 -1.85
N ARG A 162 19.60 4.32 -2.38
CA ARG A 162 20.39 3.09 -2.51
C ARG A 162 20.46 2.33 -1.18
N GLY A 163 20.19 1.02 -1.24
CA GLY A 163 20.21 0.14 -0.07
C GLY A 163 18.91 0.14 0.74
N CYS A 164 17.93 1.00 0.43
CA CYS A 164 16.60 0.87 0.99
C CYS A 164 15.90 -0.39 0.48
N ALA A 165 14.97 -0.93 1.27
CA ALA A 165 14.02 -1.91 0.75
C ALA A 165 13.18 -1.29 -0.37
N ALA A 166 12.94 -2.06 -1.43
CA ALA A 166 12.15 -1.67 -2.59
C ALA A 166 10.66 -1.66 -2.26
N ARG A 167 10.25 -0.58 -1.57
CA ARG A 167 8.88 -0.26 -1.15
C ARG A 167 8.55 1.17 -1.58
N PHE A 168 7.63 1.32 -2.52
CA PHE A 168 7.22 2.63 -3.03
C PHE A 168 5.87 2.53 -3.74
N ALA A 169 5.24 3.69 -3.96
CA ALA A 169 4.01 3.79 -4.72
C ALA A 169 4.12 4.88 -5.79
N VAL A 170 3.25 4.79 -6.80
CA VAL A 170 3.17 5.76 -7.89
C VAL A 170 1.73 6.23 -8.02
N PHE A 171 1.56 7.54 -8.12
CA PHE A 171 0.26 8.21 -8.14
C PHE A 171 0.10 9.02 -9.42
N ASP A 172 -1.04 8.87 -10.11
CA ASP A 172 -1.36 9.58 -11.35
C ASP A 172 -1.87 11.01 -11.06
N VAL A 173 -0.92 11.83 -10.62
CA VAL A 173 -1.05 13.24 -10.22
C VAL A 173 0.23 13.98 -10.58
N ARG A 174 0.16 15.30 -10.74
CA ARG A 174 1.31 16.12 -11.15
C ARG A 174 2.34 16.29 -10.03
N ASP A 175 1.87 16.41 -8.79
CA ASP A 175 2.69 16.69 -7.61
C ASP A 175 1.96 16.28 -6.32
N GLU A 176 2.64 16.47 -5.19
CA GLU A 176 2.18 16.14 -3.86
C GLU A 176 0.98 16.98 -3.41
N ALA A 177 0.82 18.19 -3.94
CA ALA A 177 -0.33 19.04 -3.63
C ALA A 177 -1.60 18.49 -4.30
N GLU A 178 -1.50 18.10 -5.58
CA GLU A 178 -2.60 17.41 -6.26
C GLU A 178 -2.90 16.05 -5.62
N LEU A 179 -1.87 15.32 -5.14
CA LEU A 179 -2.07 14.08 -4.40
C LEU A 179 -2.92 14.31 -3.13
N ALA A 180 -2.60 15.36 -2.36
CA ALA A 180 -3.34 15.70 -1.16
C ALA A 180 -4.79 16.11 -1.45
N GLU A 181 -5.05 16.78 -2.58
CA GLU A 181 -6.40 17.19 -3.01
C GLU A 181 -7.24 15.99 -3.50
N ARG A 182 -6.65 15.12 -4.33
CA ARG A 182 -7.38 14.03 -5.00
C ARG A 182 -7.40 12.72 -4.19
N GLY A 183 -6.54 12.59 -3.19
CA GLY A 183 -6.41 11.40 -2.36
C GLY A 183 -5.59 10.28 -2.98
N ALA A 184 -5.31 9.26 -2.16
CA ALA A 184 -4.43 8.14 -2.51
C ALA A 184 -5.08 7.15 -3.48
N GLY A 185 -6.39 7.27 -3.73
CA GLY A 185 -7.09 6.52 -4.79
C GLY A 185 -6.60 6.83 -6.22
N THR A 186 -5.72 7.81 -6.38
CA THR A 186 -4.97 8.09 -7.62
C THR A 186 -3.77 7.14 -7.83
N CYS A 187 -3.49 6.23 -6.90
CA CYS A 187 -2.43 5.25 -7.04
C CYS A 187 -2.63 4.38 -8.29
N VAL A 188 -1.56 4.21 -9.05
CA VAL A 188 -1.48 3.37 -10.25
C VAL A 188 -0.54 2.18 -10.08
N ALA A 189 0.37 2.24 -9.10
CA ALA A 189 1.29 1.16 -8.81
C ALA A 189 1.75 1.17 -7.36
N THR A 190 1.85 -0.02 -6.76
CA THR A 190 2.50 -0.20 -5.46
C THR A 190 3.49 -1.34 -5.57
N VAL A 191 4.72 -1.07 -5.16
CA VAL A 191 5.83 -2.03 -5.15
C VAL A 191 6.19 -2.33 -3.70
N VAL A 192 6.28 -3.60 -3.35
CA VAL A 192 6.66 -4.07 -2.01
C VAL A 192 7.59 -5.27 -2.14
N ALA A 193 8.73 -5.22 -1.44
CA ALA A 193 9.80 -6.20 -1.58
C ALA A 193 10.18 -6.42 -3.06
N GLY A 194 10.25 -5.32 -3.83
CA GLY A 194 10.58 -5.32 -5.26
C GLY A 194 9.54 -5.93 -6.19
N ARG A 195 8.41 -6.41 -5.66
CA ARG A 195 7.30 -6.96 -6.45
C ARG A 195 6.26 -5.88 -6.71
N LEU A 196 5.82 -5.75 -7.96
CA LEU A 196 4.67 -4.92 -8.32
C LEU A 196 3.38 -5.62 -7.84
N VAL A 197 2.95 -5.29 -6.63
CA VAL A 197 1.83 -5.95 -5.92
C VAL A 197 0.48 -5.30 -6.21
N HIS A 198 0.48 -4.03 -6.65
CA HIS A 198 -0.68 -3.37 -7.22
C HIS A 198 -0.29 -2.72 -8.54
N ARG A 199 -1.19 -2.81 -9.52
CA ARG A 199 -1.12 -2.07 -10.78
C ARG A 199 -2.53 -1.77 -11.28
N ARG A 200 -2.85 -0.49 -11.42
CA ARG A 200 -4.06 -0.04 -12.12
C ARG A 200 -3.88 -0.22 -13.63
N ARG A 201 -4.90 -0.74 -14.29
CA ARG A 201 -4.92 -0.92 -15.74
C ARG A 201 -5.32 0.36 -16.44
#